data_AF-A0A937Z0A8-F1
#
_entry.id   AF-A0A937Z0A8-F1
#
_cell.length_a   1.000
_cell.length_b   1.000
_cell.length_c   1.000
_cell.angle_alpha   90.00
_cell.angle_beta   90.00
_cell.angle_gamma   90.00
#
_symmetry.space_group_name_H-M   'P 1'
#
loop_
_entity.id
_entity.type
_entity.pdbx_description
1 polymer ?
#
loop_
_entity_poly.entity_id
_entity_poly.type
_entity_poly.pdbx_seq_one_letter_code
_entity_poly.pdbx_strand_id
1 'polypeptide(L)'
;MSAPQGPSGAPATDVLDAATRDPNPEVRLEALRLLGRTTGPEFEEALGAAAEAGSMEAKARAAELYLDLGDRQWKAAQDAPLEAYAQALDLATTDEVHSRALRALAALATARPPAKESFVHNDALVQAAQAARADAARRRDERAQAAEALEAAGKDSDPRVRWEALRRLGRVNGPEAEETLRALGATGTVPELASVAEVYLELGNERWRAARDVPLDAYARALDLAAADHMRHQALNALAVLGRATPPTDGRAGPIRSVREAALAAYVTAAGRIADQGQAERAVGMLRKVLDLDATRQTRAAATAKLRELGVDIDPAALVGFVTHWWVIGPFPGHDIAREYPPERGVDLAAEINGLKWVKHHTPDVSGLVDLNSFVQPDRDVTAYLYAEVTVDRDHAVLLKTGSDDNEKIWLNGQVIYTYPDNRSITIDDNTVNAQLVAGRNGILVKVGNDGLGWLVCLRITDPDGRPLDFIQRTD
;
A
#
# COMPACT_ATOMS: atom_id res chain seq x y z
N MET A 1 -47.51 -23.97 63.28
CA MET A 1 -48.15 -22.79 62.65
C MET A 1 -47.35 -22.43 61.41
N SER A 2 -48.06 -22.12 60.34
CA SER A 2 -47.68 -22.24 58.94
C SER A 2 -46.38 -21.54 58.56
N ALA A 3 -45.47 -22.27 57.92
CA ALA A 3 -44.46 -21.68 57.06
C ALA A 3 -45.14 -21.31 55.72
N PRO A 4 -44.88 -20.12 55.17
CA PRO A 4 -45.59 -19.59 54.02
C PRO A 4 -45.29 -20.44 52.78
N GLN A 5 -46.34 -20.82 52.05
CA GLN A 5 -46.19 -21.27 50.67
C GLN A 5 -45.59 -20.10 49.90
N GLY A 6 -44.27 -20.15 49.66
CA GLY A 6 -43.61 -19.27 48.71
C GLY A 6 -44.26 -19.42 47.33
N PRO A 7 -44.16 -18.41 46.46
CA PRO A 7 -44.78 -18.46 45.15
C PRO A 7 -44.37 -19.78 44.51
N SER A 8 -45.36 -20.58 44.11
CA SER A 8 -45.16 -21.77 43.30
C SER A 8 -44.43 -21.33 42.04
N GLY A 9 -43.10 -21.27 42.12
CA GLY A 9 -42.23 -20.91 41.03
C GLY A 9 -42.49 -21.95 39.96
N ALA A 10 -43.01 -21.50 38.83
CA ALA A 10 -43.16 -22.35 37.67
C ALA A 10 -41.79 -23.06 37.47
N PRO A 11 -41.75 -24.39 37.32
CA PRO A 11 -40.50 -25.13 37.17
C PRO A 11 -39.60 -24.43 36.14
N ALA A 12 -38.27 -24.48 36.30
CA ALA A 12 -37.33 -23.76 35.44
C ALA A 12 -37.56 -23.98 33.92
N THR A 13 -38.16 -25.11 33.56
CA THR A 13 -38.66 -25.43 32.22
C THR A 13 -39.76 -24.49 31.75
N ASP A 14 -40.73 -24.15 32.59
CA ASP A 14 -41.85 -23.26 32.25
C ASP A 14 -41.39 -21.82 31.99
N VAL A 15 -40.34 -21.38 32.70
CA VAL A 15 -39.72 -20.06 32.50
C VAL A 15 -38.96 -20.02 31.17
N LEU A 16 -38.18 -21.06 30.88
CA LEU A 16 -37.48 -21.17 29.59
C LEU A 16 -38.47 -21.34 28.43
N ASP A 17 -39.55 -22.11 28.62
CA ASP A 17 -40.61 -22.27 27.61
C ASP A 17 -41.34 -20.95 27.35
N ALA A 18 -41.55 -20.10 28.37
CA ALA A 18 -42.05 -18.75 28.16
C ALA A 18 -41.05 -17.87 27.39
N ALA A 19 -39.76 -17.97 27.70
CA ALA A 19 -38.69 -17.22 27.05
C ALA A 19 -38.47 -17.62 25.58
N THR A 20 -38.91 -18.80 25.14
CA THR A 20 -38.93 -19.14 23.70
C THR A 20 -39.87 -18.27 22.86
N ARG A 21 -40.75 -17.48 23.49
CA ARG A 21 -41.64 -16.52 22.82
C ARG A 21 -41.27 -15.06 23.10
N ASP A 22 -40.09 -14.82 23.67
CA ASP A 22 -39.64 -13.47 23.98
C ASP A 22 -39.50 -12.64 22.68
N PRO A 23 -39.93 -11.36 22.68
CA PRO A 23 -39.75 -10.48 21.53
C PRO A 23 -38.27 -10.19 21.22
N ASN A 24 -37.37 -10.29 22.21
CA ASN A 24 -35.93 -10.17 21.99
C ASN A 24 -35.38 -11.49 21.41
N PRO A 25 -34.84 -11.45 20.18
CA PRO A 25 -34.33 -12.66 19.52
C PRO A 25 -33.14 -13.29 20.24
N GLU A 26 -32.33 -12.52 20.99
CA GLU A 26 -31.22 -13.05 21.78
C GLU A 26 -31.70 -13.90 22.95
N VAL A 27 -32.72 -13.41 23.67
CA VAL A 27 -33.33 -14.10 24.80
C VAL A 27 -34.03 -15.37 24.32
N ARG A 28 -34.73 -15.28 23.19
CA ARG A 28 -35.37 -16.42 22.53
C ARG A 28 -34.36 -17.48 22.09
N LEU A 29 -33.26 -17.08 21.47
CA LEU A 29 -32.20 -17.97 21.02
C LEU A 29 -31.54 -18.71 22.19
N GLU A 30 -31.20 -17.99 23.26
CA GLU A 30 -30.55 -18.60 24.43
C GLU A 30 -31.51 -19.50 25.22
N ALA A 31 -32.79 -19.16 25.29
CA ALA A 31 -33.82 -20.02 25.89
C ALA A 31 -33.98 -21.35 25.14
N LEU A 32 -34.03 -21.30 23.80
CA LEU A 32 -34.11 -22.49 22.95
C LEU A 32 -32.84 -23.35 23.09
N ARG A 33 -31.66 -22.72 23.18
CA ARG A 33 -30.39 -23.42 23.42
C ARG A 33 -30.37 -24.14 24.77
N LEU A 34 -30.80 -23.48 25.84
CA LEU A 34 -30.82 -24.03 27.19
C LEU A 34 -31.85 -25.17 27.35
N LEU A 35 -32.96 -25.10 26.62
CA LEU A 35 -33.93 -26.21 26.50
C LEU A 35 -33.44 -27.35 25.61
N GLY A 36 -32.26 -27.23 24.99
CA GLY A 36 -31.70 -28.20 24.05
C GLY A 36 -32.37 -28.19 22.67
N ARG A 37 -33.31 -27.27 22.42
CA ARG A 37 -34.01 -27.07 21.14
C ARG A 37 -33.12 -26.29 20.18
N THR A 38 -32.04 -26.93 19.76
CA THR A 38 -30.95 -26.32 18.97
C THR A 38 -31.07 -26.59 17.46
N THR A 39 -32.26 -26.99 17.02
CA THR A 39 -32.61 -27.31 15.63
C THR A 39 -34.10 -27.09 15.43
N GLY A 40 -34.51 -26.76 14.20
CA GLY A 40 -35.91 -26.53 13.83
C GLY A 40 -36.21 -25.06 13.57
N PRO A 41 -37.37 -24.77 12.95
CA PRO A 41 -37.66 -23.45 12.38
C PRO A 41 -37.64 -22.33 13.43
N GLU A 42 -38.14 -22.60 14.64
CA GLU A 42 -38.13 -21.62 15.75
C GLU A 42 -36.70 -21.24 16.18
N PHE A 43 -35.76 -22.19 16.16
CA PHE A 43 -34.35 -21.96 16.49
C PHE A 43 -33.63 -21.23 15.37
N GLU A 44 -33.87 -21.61 14.11
CA GLU A 44 -33.27 -20.97 12.94
C GLU A 44 -33.76 -19.53 12.78
N GLU A 45 -35.04 -19.26 13.03
CA GLU A 45 -35.61 -17.91 13.03
C GLU A 45 -35.02 -17.04 14.16
N ALA A 46 -34.91 -17.60 15.38
CA ALA A 46 -34.28 -16.90 16.49
C ALA A 46 -32.79 -16.63 16.23
N LEU A 47 -32.09 -17.57 15.60
CA LEU A 47 -30.68 -17.48 15.25
C LEU A 47 -30.44 -16.40 14.18
N GLY A 48 -31.24 -16.37 13.13
CA GLY A 48 -31.18 -15.33 12.09
C GLY A 48 -31.51 -13.95 12.62
N ALA A 49 -32.57 -13.82 13.43
CA ALA A 49 -32.92 -12.54 14.04
C ALA A 49 -31.85 -12.02 15.01
N ALA A 50 -31.16 -12.90 15.75
CA ALA A 50 -30.02 -12.53 16.59
C ALA A 50 -28.79 -12.13 15.76
N ALA A 51 -28.57 -12.77 14.60
CA ALA A 51 -27.50 -12.40 13.67
C ALA A 51 -27.73 -11.02 13.02
N GLU A 52 -28.96 -10.69 12.67
CA GLU A 52 -29.31 -9.42 12.03
C GLU A 52 -29.34 -8.26 13.03
N ALA A 53 -30.12 -8.41 14.10
CA ALA A 53 -30.49 -7.32 15.01
C ALA A 53 -29.86 -7.42 16.41
N GLY A 54 -29.09 -8.47 16.69
CA GLY A 54 -28.44 -8.66 17.98
C GLY A 54 -27.17 -7.81 18.17
N SER A 55 -26.75 -7.71 19.43
CA SER A 55 -25.47 -7.19 19.90
C SER A 55 -24.29 -7.95 19.28
N MET A 56 -23.10 -7.35 19.31
CA MET A 56 -21.88 -8.00 18.81
C MET A 56 -21.60 -9.35 19.47
N GLU A 57 -21.90 -9.47 20.76
CA GLU A 57 -21.78 -10.74 21.50
C GLU A 57 -22.80 -11.77 21.01
N ALA A 58 -24.05 -11.36 20.76
CA ALA A 58 -25.07 -12.23 20.20
C ALA A 58 -24.75 -12.67 18.76
N LYS A 59 -24.17 -11.80 17.93
CA LYS A 59 -23.73 -12.16 16.57
C LYS A 59 -22.55 -13.13 16.58
N ALA A 60 -21.56 -12.89 17.45
CA ALA A 60 -20.44 -13.82 17.63
C ALA A 60 -20.94 -15.20 18.09
N ARG A 61 -21.92 -15.21 19.01
CA ARG A 61 -22.54 -16.45 19.47
C ARG A 61 -23.38 -17.12 18.39
N ALA A 62 -24.10 -16.35 17.58
CA ALA A 62 -24.84 -16.85 16.43
C ALA A 62 -23.91 -17.51 15.40
N ALA A 63 -22.73 -16.92 15.14
CA ALA A 63 -21.73 -17.50 14.24
C ALA A 63 -21.28 -18.91 14.68
N GLU A 64 -21.01 -19.11 15.97
CA GLU A 64 -20.68 -20.43 16.51
C GLU A 64 -21.84 -21.42 16.41
N LEU A 65 -23.07 -20.97 16.67
CA LEU A 65 -24.26 -21.81 16.58
C LEU A 65 -24.59 -22.19 15.14
N TYR A 66 -24.30 -21.32 14.17
CA TYR A 66 -24.39 -21.62 12.75
C TYR A 66 -23.37 -22.69 12.32
N LEU A 67 -22.14 -22.67 12.85
CA LEU A 67 -21.18 -23.76 12.62
C LEU A 67 -21.70 -25.10 13.14
N ASP A 68 -22.21 -25.11 14.39
CA ASP A 68 -22.75 -26.31 15.01
C ASP A 68 -24.00 -26.83 14.28
N LEU A 69 -24.85 -25.92 13.79
CA LEU A 69 -26.03 -26.26 12.99
C LEU A 69 -25.62 -26.90 11.67
N GLY A 70 -24.66 -26.30 10.96
CA GLY A 70 -24.11 -26.85 9.72
C GLY A 70 -23.50 -28.23 9.91
N ASP A 71 -22.71 -28.44 10.97
CA ASP A 71 -22.10 -29.75 11.29
C ASP A 71 -23.14 -30.85 11.53
N ARG A 72 -24.29 -30.50 12.10
CA ARG A 72 -25.38 -31.45 12.35
C ARG A 72 -26.22 -31.71 11.11
N GLN A 73 -26.58 -30.66 10.37
CA GLN A 73 -27.30 -30.78 9.10
C GLN A 73 -26.49 -31.64 8.13
N TRP A 74 -25.17 -31.45 8.10
CA TRP A 74 -24.26 -32.33 7.38
C TRP A 74 -24.37 -33.78 7.83
N LYS A 75 -24.20 -34.05 9.14
CA LYS A 75 -24.24 -35.42 9.67
C LYS A 75 -25.58 -36.10 9.41
N ALA A 76 -26.66 -35.32 9.38
CA ALA A 76 -28.01 -35.78 9.05
C ALA A 76 -28.28 -35.89 7.54
N ALA A 77 -27.29 -35.54 6.69
CA ALA A 77 -27.40 -35.50 5.22
C ALA A 77 -28.57 -34.65 4.71
N GLN A 78 -28.87 -33.54 5.40
CA GLN A 78 -29.86 -32.54 4.99
C GLN A 78 -29.25 -31.55 3.97
N ASP A 79 -30.08 -30.87 3.19
CA ASP A 79 -29.64 -30.07 2.03
C ASP A 79 -29.07 -28.68 2.38
N ALA A 80 -29.15 -28.22 3.63
CA ALA A 80 -28.86 -26.83 4.03
C ALA A 80 -27.53 -26.52 4.77
N PRO A 81 -26.53 -27.42 4.97
CA PRO A 81 -25.34 -27.06 5.75
C PRO A 81 -24.52 -25.93 5.13
N LEU A 82 -24.66 -25.69 3.81
CA LEU A 82 -23.99 -24.61 3.08
C LEU A 82 -24.40 -23.23 3.62
N GLU A 83 -25.70 -22.99 3.78
CA GLU A 83 -26.23 -21.70 4.23
C GLU A 83 -25.80 -21.41 5.66
N ALA A 84 -25.84 -22.43 6.53
CA ALA A 84 -25.39 -22.30 7.91
C ALA A 84 -23.89 -21.94 7.99
N TYR A 85 -23.02 -22.63 7.24
CA TYR A 85 -21.60 -22.29 7.26
C TYR A 85 -21.26 -20.95 6.61
N ALA A 86 -22.02 -20.52 5.59
CA ALA A 86 -21.85 -19.19 4.99
C ALA A 86 -22.22 -18.08 5.99
N GLN A 87 -23.35 -18.22 6.69
CA GLN A 87 -23.76 -17.28 7.75
C GLN A 87 -22.74 -17.25 8.90
N ALA A 88 -22.16 -18.39 9.28
CA ALA A 88 -21.09 -18.43 10.27
C ALA A 88 -19.82 -17.66 9.82
N LEU A 89 -19.49 -17.70 8.53
CA LEU A 89 -18.34 -16.98 7.97
C LEU A 89 -18.57 -15.47 8.00
N ASP A 90 -19.75 -15.02 7.58
CA ASP A 90 -20.11 -13.60 7.52
C ASP A 90 -20.17 -12.95 8.91
N LEU A 91 -20.58 -13.71 9.92
CA LEU A 91 -20.70 -13.24 11.31
C LEU A 91 -19.43 -13.48 12.14
N ALA A 92 -18.37 -14.04 11.56
CA ALA A 92 -17.16 -14.40 12.30
C ALA A 92 -16.44 -13.17 12.85
N THR A 93 -16.39 -13.05 14.18
CA THR A 93 -15.68 -11.98 14.89
C THR A 93 -14.28 -12.39 15.35
N THR A 94 -13.92 -13.67 15.21
CA THR A 94 -12.61 -14.23 15.57
C THR A 94 -12.04 -15.09 14.45
N ASP A 95 -10.71 -15.10 14.34
CA ASP A 95 -9.97 -15.89 13.33
C ASP A 95 -10.25 -17.39 13.43
N GLU A 96 -10.55 -17.89 14.63
CA GLU A 96 -10.87 -19.29 14.87
C GLU A 96 -12.22 -19.69 14.25
N VAL A 97 -13.26 -18.88 14.43
CA VAL A 97 -14.60 -19.11 13.85
C VAL A 97 -14.53 -18.98 12.33
N HIS A 98 -13.82 -17.97 11.82
CA HIS A 98 -13.60 -17.76 10.39
C HIS A 98 -12.89 -18.98 9.74
N SER A 99 -11.81 -19.44 10.36
CA SER A 99 -11.02 -20.59 9.87
C SER A 99 -11.78 -21.92 9.98
N ARG A 100 -12.72 -22.05 10.93
CA ARG A 100 -13.60 -23.23 11.04
C ARG A 100 -14.68 -23.22 9.97
N ALA A 101 -15.31 -22.07 9.70
CA ALA A 101 -16.32 -21.92 8.66
C ALA A 101 -15.77 -22.26 7.26
N LEU A 102 -14.59 -21.71 6.91
CA LEU A 102 -13.94 -22.00 5.63
C LEU A 102 -13.59 -23.48 5.45
N ARG A 103 -13.09 -24.14 6.51
CA ARG A 103 -12.78 -25.58 6.46
C ARG A 103 -14.03 -26.44 6.30
N ALA A 104 -15.13 -26.06 6.96
CA ALA A 104 -16.39 -26.78 6.87
C ALA A 104 -17.04 -26.63 5.47
N LEU A 105 -17.02 -25.42 4.90
CA LEU A 105 -17.45 -25.15 3.52
C LEU A 105 -16.62 -25.94 2.50
N ALA A 106 -15.30 -25.97 2.68
CA ALA A 106 -14.39 -26.72 1.82
C ALA A 106 -14.67 -28.23 1.89
N ALA A 107 -14.96 -28.76 3.08
CA ALA A 107 -15.38 -30.13 3.21
C ALA A 107 -16.70 -30.35 2.45
N LEU A 108 -17.70 -29.45 2.56
CA LEU A 108 -19.06 -29.66 2.04
C LEU A 108 -19.06 -29.83 0.53
N ALA A 109 -18.28 -28.99 -0.14
CA ALA A 109 -18.04 -29.07 -1.57
C ALA A 109 -17.46 -30.42 -2.02
N THR A 110 -16.82 -31.19 -1.12
CA THR A 110 -16.19 -32.48 -1.44
C THR A 110 -17.07 -33.72 -1.19
N ALA A 111 -18.15 -33.62 -0.40
CA ALA A 111 -18.88 -34.80 0.10
C ALA A 111 -20.19 -35.15 -0.63
N ARG A 112 -20.90 -34.18 -1.24
CA ARG A 112 -22.10 -34.44 -2.06
C ARG A 112 -22.42 -33.19 -2.93
N PRO A 113 -22.64 -33.31 -4.25
CA PRO A 113 -23.05 -32.16 -5.06
C PRO A 113 -24.55 -31.86 -4.85
N PRO A 114 -24.96 -30.64 -4.47
CA PRO A 114 -26.37 -30.27 -4.49
C PRO A 114 -26.90 -30.15 -5.92
N ALA A 115 -28.18 -30.51 -6.11
CA ALA A 115 -28.88 -30.44 -7.38
C ALA A 115 -29.01 -28.99 -7.87
N LYS A 116 -28.96 -28.84 -9.19
CA LYS A 116 -29.12 -27.58 -9.94
C LYS A 116 -30.41 -26.85 -9.55
N GLU A 117 -30.27 -25.65 -8.96
CA GLU A 117 -31.01 -24.41 -9.29
C GLU A 117 -30.79 -23.32 -8.20
N SER A 118 -29.66 -22.60 -8.27
CA SER A 118 -29.55 -21.19 -7.85
C SER A 118 -28.20 -20.62 -8.28
N PHE A 119 -28.21 -19.89 -9.39
CA PHE A 119 -27.03 -19.26 -9.99
C PHE A 119 -26.76 -17.88 -9.34
N VAL A 120 -26.13 -17.82 -8.15
CA VAL A 120 -25.37 -16.62 -7.68
C VAL A 120 -24.31 -17.00 -6.62
N HIS A 121 -23.22 -17.66 -7.01
CA HIS A 121 -21.86 -17.58 -6.39
C HIS A 121 -20.96 -18.67 -7.02
N ASN A 122 -20.03 -18.28 -7.88
CA ASN A 122 -19.36 -19.19 -8.82
C ASN A 122 -17.86 -19.38 -8.53
N ASP A 123 -17.47 -19.63 -7.27
CA ASP A 123 -16.11 -20.08 -6.92
C ASP A 123 -16.09 -21.56 -6.45
N ALA A 124 -17.17 -22.04 -5.79
CA ALA A 124 -17.24 -23.41 -5.28
C ALA A 124 -17.52 -24.46 -6.38
N LEU A 125 -18.31 -24.11 -7.41
CA LEU A 125 -18.62 -24.98 -8.56
C LEU A 125 -17.37 -25.26 -9.42
N VAL A 126 -16.48 -24.28 -9.51
CA VAL A 126 -15.21 -24.39 -10.24
C VAL A 126 -14.24 -25.32 -9.51
N GLN A 127 -14.15 -25.23 -8.18
CA GLN A 127 -13.32 -26.15 -7.38
C GLN A 127 -13.87 -27.59 -7.35
N ALA A 128 -15.20 -27.77 -7.35
CA ALA A 128 -15.83 -29.10 -7.41
C ALA A 128 -15.60 -29.81 -8.76
N ALA A 129 -15.61 -29.08 -9.88
CA ALA A 129 -15.27 -29.61 -11.20
C ALA A 129 -13.80 -30.02 -11.32
N GLN A 130 -12.90 -29.36 -10.60
CA GLN A 130 -11.47 -29.68 -10.54
C GLN A 130 -11.18 -30.98 -9.77
N ALA A 131 -12.00 -31.31 -8.76
CA ALA A 131 -11.88 -32.54 -7.97
C ALA A 131 -12.45 -33.78 -8.70
N ALA A 132 -13.58 -33.65 -9.40
CA ALA A 132 -14.19 -34.76 -10.16
C ALA A 132 -13.30 -35.30 -11.31
N ARG A 133 -12.42 -34.46 -11.86
CA ARG A 133 -11.42 -34.85 -12.88
C ARG A 133 -10.20 -35.57 -12.30
N ALA A 134 -9.91 -35.42 -11.01
CA ALA A 134 -8.80 -36.12 -10.36
C ALA A 134 -9.07 -37.64 -10.22
N ASP A 135 -10.34 -38.05 -10.17
CA ASP A 135 -10.73 -39.47 -10.06
C ASP A 135 -10.71 -40.22 -11.42
N ALA A 136 -10.67 -39.50 -12.54
CA ALA A 136 -10.47 -40.03 -13.89
C ALA A 136 -9.00 -40.43 -14.18
N ALA A 137 -8.07 -40.27 -13.23
CA ALA A 137 -6.64 -40.45 -13.44
C ALA A 137 -6.14 -41.92 -13.49
N ARG A 138 -7.02 -42.90 -13.74
CA ARG A 138 -6.68 -44.34 -13.65
C ARG A 138 -6.54 -45.09 -15.00
N ARG A 139 -6.75 -44.48 -16.17
CA ARG A 139 -6.47 -45.14 -17.47
C ARG A 139 -5.43 -44.41 -18.31
N ARG A 140 -4.65 -45.19 -19.08
CA ARG A 140 -3.51 -44.74 -19.90
C ARG A 140 -3.93 -43.81 -21.05
N ASP A 141 -5.11 -44.03 -21.62
CA ASP A 141 -5.65 -43.23 -22.72
C ASP A 141 -6.25 -41.90 -22.24
N GLU A 142 -6.81 -41.89 -21.03
CA GLU A 142 -7.33 -40.68 -20.36
C GLU A 142 -6.19 -39.72 -19.96
N ARG A 143 -4.97 -40.24 -19.68
CA ARG A 143 -3.77 -39.42 -19.43
C ARG A 143 -3.28 -38.67 -20.68
N ALA A 144 -3.38 -39.29 -21.85
CA ALA A 144 -3.00 -38.64 -23.12
C ALA A 144 -3.98 -37.51 -23.47
N GLN A 145 -5.28 -37.76 -23.31
CA GLN A 145 -6.31 -36.72 -23.50
C GLN A 145 -6.23 -35.61 -22.44
N ALA A 146 -5.89 -35.94 -21.19
CA ALA A 146 -5.67 -34.94 -20.16
C ALA A 146 -4.46 -34.04 -20.45
N ALA A 147 -3.36 -34.60 -20.99
CA ALA A 147 -2.21 -33.81 -21.39
C ALA A 147 -2.55 -32.86 -22.55
N GLU A 148 -3.27 -33.34 -23.56
CA GLU A 148 -3.73 -32.52 -24.70
C GLU A 148 -4.69 -31.41 -24.26
N ALA A 149 -5.63 -31.70 -23.36
CA ALA A 149 -6.54 -30.72 -22.79
C ALA A 149 -5.82 -29.66 -21.95
N LEU A 150 -4.77 -30.04 -21.21
CA LEU A 150 -3.94 -29.11 -20.47
C LEU A 150 -3.07 -28.24 -21.41
N GLU A 151 -2.58 -28.79 -22.53
CA GLU A 151 -1.86 -27.99 -23.54
C GLU A 151 -2.78 -26.99 -24.25
N ALA A 152 -4.03 -27.35 -24.51
CA ALA A 152 -5.04 -26.43 -25.02
C ALA A 152 -5.41 -25.35 -23.98
N ALA A 153 -5.63 -25.74 -22.72
CA ALA A 153 -5.94 -24.82 -21.62
C ALA A 153 -4.76 -23.88 -21.30
N GLY A 154 -3.52 -24.28 -21.60
CA GLY A 154 -2.34 -23.41 -21.55
C GLY A 154 -2.38 -22.22 -22.52
N LYS A 155 -3.36 -22.18 -23.44
CA LYS A 155 -3.59 -21.10 -24.41
C LYS A 155 -4.92 -20.36 -24.20
N ASP A 156 -5.66 -20.65 -23.12
CA ASP A 156 -6.95 -20.03 -22.81
C ASP A 156 -6.84 -18.50 -22.67
N SER A 157 -7.92 -17.72 -22.78
CA SER A 157 -7.87 -16.27 -22.56
C SER A 157 -7.80 -15.86 -21.10
N ASP A 158 -8.20 -16.74 -20.16
CA ASP A 158 -8.16 -16.49 -18.73
C ASP A 158 -6.74 -16.78 -18.15
N PRO A 159 -6.09 -15.81 -17.47
CA PRO A 159 -4.79 -16.01 -16.83
C PRO A 159 -4.75 -17.15 -15.80
N ARG A 160 -5.82 -17.34 -15.01
CA ARG A 160 -5.90 -18.35 -13.95
C ARG A 160 -6.05 -19.76 -14.53
N VAL A 161 -6.84 -19.92 -15.59
CA VAL A 161 -7.03 -21.20 -16.30
C VAL A 161 -5.72 -21.67 -16.94
N ARG A 162 -5.01 -20.76 -17.62
CA ARG A 162 -3.69 -21.05 -18.19
C ARG A 162 -2.65 -21.40 -17.14
N TRP A 163 -2.59 -20.63 -16.06
CA TRP A 163 -1.65 -20.86 -14.96
C TRP A 163 -1.81 -22.26 -14.35
N GLU A 164 -3.05 -22.66 -14.05
CA GLU A 164 -3.34 -23.99 -13.50
C GLU A 164 -3.00 -25.09 -14.52
N ALA A 165 -3.22 -24.85 -15.82
CA ALA A 165 -2.83 -25.79 -16.87
C ALA A 165 -1.30 -25.97 -16.96
N LEU A 166 -0.55 -24.87 -16.93
CA LEU A 166 0.92 -24.89 -16.89
C LEU A 166 1.45 -25.57 -15.62
N ARG A 167 0.80 -25.35 -14.48
CA ARG A 167 1.14 -25.99 -13.19
C ARG A 167 1.03 -27.48 -13.28
N ARG A 168 -0.07 -27.98 -13.83
CA ARG A 168 -0.33 -29.40 -14.02
C ARG A 168 0.54 -30.05 -15.08
N LEU A 169 0.95 -29.30 -16.11
CA LEU A 169 1.95 -29.76 -17.09
C LEU A 169 3.38 -29.75 -16.51
N GLY A 170 3.58 -29.23 -15.29
CA GLY A 170 4.91 -29.06 -14.69
C GLY A 170 5.75 -27.96 -15.36
N ARG A 171 5.12 -27.10 -16.18
CA ARG A 171 5.77 -26.04 -16.96
C ARG A 171 5.75 -24.67 -16.27
N VAL A 172 5.30 -24.58 -15.01
CA VAL A 172 5.25 -23.32 -14.22
C VAL A 172 6.60 -22.65 -14.02
N ASN A 173 7.69 -23.40 -14.07
CA ASN A 173 9.04 -22.85 -13.96
C ASN A 173 9.74 -22.70 -15.32
N GLY A 174 9.03 -22.88 -16.43
CA GLY A 174 9.55 -22.73 -17.79
C GLY A 174 9.37 -21.30 -18.34
N PRO A 175 10.15 -20.92 -19.36
CA PRO A 175 10.06 -19.59 -19.99
C PRO A 175 8.68 -19.33 -20.62
N GLU A 176 7.97 -20.38 -21.02
CA GLU A 176 6.65 -20.31 -21.65
C GLU A 176 5.57 -19.73 -20.71
N ALA A 177 5.65 -20.04 -19.41
CA ALA A 177 4.74 -19.50 -18.41
C ALA A 177 4.95 -17.99 -18.19
N GLU A 178 6.21 -17.55 -18.17
CA GLU A 178 6.56 -16.15 -17.99
C GLU A 178 6.26 -15.29 -19.21
N GLU A 179 6.54 -15.80 -20.42
CA GLU A 179 6.25 -15.07 -21.67
C GLU A 179 4.75 -14.81 -21.80
N THR A 180 3.94 -15.81 -21.47
CA THR A 180 2.48 -15.71 -21.50
C THR A 180 1.95 -14.73 -20.45
N LEU A 181 2.44 -14.80 -19.20
CA LEU A 181 2.04 -13.86 -18.14
C LEU A 181 2.51 -12.42 -18.42
N ARG A 182 3.65 -12.24 -19.08
CA ARG A 182 4.13 -10.92 -19.52
C ARG A 182 3.24 -10.32 -20.59
N ALA A 183 2.86 -11.10 -21.60
CA ALA A 183 1.99 -10.63 -22.67
C ALA A 183 0.66 -10.10 -22.11
N LEU A 184 0.06 -10.81 -21.16
CA LEU A 184 -1.22 -10.43 -20.54
C LEU A 184 -1.09 -9.24 -19.58
N GLY A 185 -0.01 -9.19 -18.81
CA GLY A 185 0.28 -8.04 -17.95
C GLY A 185 0.51 -6.74 -18.73
N ALA A 186 0.78 -6.81 -20.04
CA ALA A 186 0.98 -5.64 -20.89
C ALA A 186 -0.31 -5.15 -21.58
N THR A 187 -1.29 -6.02 -21.81
CA THR A 187 -2.48 -5.71 -22.63
C THR A 187 -3.82 -5.93 -21.93
N GLY A 188 -3.81 -6.40 -20.68
CA GLY A 188 -5.01 -6.77 -19.93
C GLY A 188 -5.82 -5.58 -19.39
N THR A 189 -7.12 -5.81 -19.21
CA THR A 189 -8.03 -4.94 -18.46
C THR A 189 -7.74 -4.99 -16.95
N VAL A 190 -8.19 -4.00 -16.16
CA VAL A 190 -7.90 -3.94 -14.71
C VAL A 190 -8.24 -5.25 -13.95
N PRO A 191 -9.38 -5.93 -14.19
CA PRO A 191 -9.66 -7.23 -13.56
C PRO A 191 -8.71 -8.35 -14.00
N GLU A 192 -8.28 -8.34 -15.26
CA GLU A 192 -7.33 -9.31 -15.79
C GLU A 192 -5.93 -9.07 -15.22
N LEU A 193 -5.50 -7.82 -15.07
CA LEU A 193 -4.23 -7.48 -14.42
C LEU A 193 -4.20 -7.91 -12.95
N ALA A 194 -5.32 -7.76 -12.22
CA ALA A 194 -5.45 -8.29 -10.87
C ALA A 194 -5.31 -9.83 -10.84
N SER A 195 -5.94 -10.53 -11.77
CA SER A 195 -5.81 -11.99 -11.89
C SER A 195 -4.36 -12.41 -12.24
N VAL A 196 -3.68 -11.66 -13.09
CA VAL A 196 -2.26 -11.88 -13.42
C VAL A 196 -1.36 -11.62 -12.20
N ALA A 197 -1.67 -10.61 -11.38
CA ALA A 197 -0.92 -10.31 -10.16
C ALA A 197 -0.98 -11.45 -9.13
N GLU A 198 -2.16 -12.05 -8.92
CA GLU A 198 -2.31 -13.23 -8.05
C GLU A 198 -1.48 -14.41 -8.56
N VAL A 199 -1.51 -14.66 -9.87
CA VAL A 199 -0.72 -15.72 -10.49
C VAL A 199 0.77 -15.51 -10.26
N TYR A 200 1.26 -14.28 -10.35
CA TYR A 200 2.65 -13.96 -10.03
C TYR A 200 2.99 -14.21 -8.54
N LEU A 201 2.07 -13.95 -7.60
CA LEU A 201 2.26 -14.29 -6.19
C LEU A 201 2.40 -15.80 -6.00
N GLU A 202 1.55 -16.58 -6.64
CA GLU A 202 1.59 -18.05 -6.58
C GLU A 202 2.88 -18.61 -7.18
N LEU A 203 3.28 -18.11 -8.35
CA LEU A 203 4.54 -18.48 -9.00
C LEU A 203 5.73 -18.18 -8.09
N GLY A 204 5.75 -17.02 -7.44
CA GLY A 204 6.81 -16.67 -6.50
C GLY A 204 6.86 -17.64 -5.32
N ASN A 205 5.71 -17.95 -4.72
CA ASN A 205 5.63 -18.88 -3.59
C ASN A 205 6.09 -20.29 -3.96
N GLU A 206 5.78 -20.77 -5.17
CA GLU A 206 6.21 -22.08 -5.65
C GLU A 206 7.72 -22.16 -5.89
N ARG A 207 8.31 -21.13 -6.52
CA ARG A 207 9.76 -21.03 -6.75
C ARG A 207 10.53 -20.99 -5.43
N TRP A 208 10.02 -20.24 -4.47
CA TRP A 208 10.56 -20.18 -3.11
C TRP A 208 10.58 -21.56 -2.44
N ARG A 209 9.45 -22.29 -2.48
CA ARG A 209 9.35 -23.66 -1.93
C ARG A 209 10.25 -24.67 -2.63
N ALA A 210 10.48 -24.50 -3.94
CA ALA A 210 11.31 -25.39 -4.73
C ALA A 210 12.83 -25.18 -4.53
N ALA A 211 13.25 -24.19 -3.73
CA ALA A 211 14.65 -23.85 -3.43
C ALA A 211 15.52 -23.59 -4.68
N ARG A 212 14.91 -23.24 -5.82
CA ARG A 212 15.60 -23.14 -7.12
C ARG A 212 16.04 -21.72 -7.50
N ASP A 213 15.40 -20.67 -6.96
CA ASP A 213 15.79 -19.26 -7.18
C ASP A 213 15.10 -18.32 -6.17
N VAL A 214 15.59 -17.08 -6.01
CA VAL A 214 14.94 -16.00 -5.24
C VAL A 214 13.91 -15.32 -6.15
N PRO A 215 12.60 -15.50 -5.93
CA PRO A 215 11.58 -15.11 -6.91
C PRO A 215 11.19 -13.61 -6.80
N LEU A 216 12.20 -12.74 -6.72
CA LEU A 216 12.03 -11.29 -6.63
C LEU A 216 11.21 -10.76 -7.80
N ASP A 217 11.47 -11.31 -8.99
CA ASP A 217 10.81 -10.93 -10.23
C ASP A 217 9.31 -11.17 -10.23
N ALA A 218 8.88 -12.31 -9.66
CA ALA A 218 7.47 -12.66 -9.60
C ALA A 218 6.74 -11.74 -8.61
N TYR A 219 7.28 -11.53 -7.41
CA TYR A 219 6.65 -10.65 -6.42
C TYR A 219 6.67 -9.17 -6.83
N ALA A 220 7.71 -8.70 -7.52
CA ALA A 220 7.74 -7.33 -8.06
C ALA A 220 6.66 -7.12 -9.13
N ARG A 221 6.46 -8.09 -10.03
CA ARG A 221 5.39 -8.04 -11.04
C ARG A 221 4.00 -8.12 -10.41
N ALA A 222 3.82 -8.95 -9.39
CA ALA A 222 2.58 -9.00 -8.63
C ALA A 222 2.23 -7.64 -8.01
N LEU A 223 3.22 -6.95 -7.44
CA LEU A 223 3.01 -5.61 -6.88
C LEU A 223 2.59 -4.59 -7.94
N ASP A 224 3.23 -4.61 -9.10
CA ASP A 224 2.95 -3.66 -10.19
C ASP A 224 1.52 -3.79 -10.73
N LEU A 225 0.99 -5.01 -10.74
CA LEU A 225 -0.30 -5.36 -11.34
C LEU A 225 -1.44 -5.43 -10.30
N ALA A 226 -1.13 -5.40 -9.00
CA ALA A 226 -2.12 -5.57 -7.94
C ALA A 226 -3.07 -4.37 -7.84
N ALA A 227 -4.35 -4.61 -8.14
CA ALA A 227 -5.43 -3.63 -7.97
C ALA A 227 -5.87 -3.50 -6.49
N ALA A 228 -5.82 -4.58 -5.72
CA ALA A 228 -6.31 -4.64 -4.33
C ALA A 228 -5.20 -4.52 -3.27
N ASP A 229 -5.50 -3.87 -2.15
CA ASP A 229 -4.53 -3.61 -1.06
C ASP A 229 -3.97 -4.87 -0.43
N HIS A 230 -4.78 -5.92 -0.24
CA HIS A 230 -4.31 -7.17 0.36
C HIS A 230 -3.26 -7.88 -0.50
N MET A 231 -3.38 -7.81 -1.83
CA MET A 231 -2.40 -8.39 -2.76
C MET A 231 -1.10 -7.59 -2.77
N ARG A 232 -1.20 -6.25 -2.72
CA ARG A 232 -0.04 -5.38 -2.51
C ARG A 232 0.67 -5.77 -1.22
N HIS A 233 -0.05 -5.91 -0.11
CA HIS A 233 0.52 -6.35 1.17
C HIS A 233 1.21 -7.72 1.09
N GLN A 234 0.61 -8.71 0.41
CA GLN A 234 1.21 -10.04 0.25
C GLN A 234 2.51 -10.00 -0.57
N ALA A 235 2.51 -9.29 -1.72
CA ALA A 235 3.70 -9.11 -2.55
C ALA A 235 4.83 -8.45 -1.74
N LEU A 236 4.48 -7.42 -0.98
CA LEU A 236 5.41 -6.65 -0.16
C LEU A 236 5.98 -7.45 1.01
N ASN A 237 5.16 -8.23 1.72
CA ASN A 237 5.62 -9.08 2.82
C ASN A 237 6.56 -10.17 2.29
N ALA A 238 6.23 -10.78 1.15
CA ALA A 238 7.10 -11.75 0.51
C ALA A 238 8.46 -11.12 0.14
N LEU A 239 8.47 -9.94 -0.49
CA LEU A 239 9.70 -9.21 -0.79
C LEU A 239 10.52 -8.87 0.47
N ALA A 240 9.87 -8.47 1.57
CA ALA A 240 10.53 -8.17 2.84
C ALA A 240 11.26 -9.37 3.45
N VAL A 241 10.62 -10.54 3.45
CA VAL A 241 11.22 -11.80 3.89
C VAL A 241 12.43 -12.19 3.03
N LEU A 242 12.34 -11.99 1.70
CA LEU A 242 13.47 -12.24 0.78
C LEU A 242 14.64 -11.28 1.00
N GLY A 243 14.36 -10.02 1.31
CA GLY A 243 15.34 -8.95 1.50
C GLY A 243 16.19 -9.06 2.77
N ARG A 244 15.86 -9.97 3.72
CA ARG A 244 16.38 -9.96 5.11
C ARG A 244 16.20 -8.59 5.81
N ALA A 245 15.08 -7.91 5.56
CA ALA A 245 14.57 -6.96 6.54
C ALA A 245 13.70 -7.77 7.51
N THR A 246 14.05 -7.82 8.79
CA THR A 246 13.22 -8.49 9.80
C THR A 246 11.82 -7.88 9.76
N PRO A 247 10.76 -8.65 9.45
CA PRO A 247 9.39 -8.20 9.71
C PRO A 247 9.23 -8.04 11.23
N PRO A 248 8.35 -7.15 11.72
CA PRO A 248 8.01 -7.10 13.14
C PRO A 248 7.52 -8.49 13.55
N THR A 249 8.25 -9.11 14.48
CA THR A 249 8.01 -10.50 14.95
C THR A 249 6.82 -10.60 15.91
N ASP A 250 6.21 -9.49 16.23
CA ASP A 250 5.37 -9.30 17.41
C ASP A 250 3.91 -9.06 17.01
N GLY A 251 3.37 -9.93 16.14
CA GLY A 251 1.95 -10.34 16.06
C GLY A 251 0.88 -9.26 15.88
N ARG A 252 1.27 -7.99 15.83
CA ARG A 252 0.43 -6.85 15.53
C ARG A 252 0.87 -6.45 14.14
N ALA A 253 -0.01 -6.64 13.17
CA ALA A 253 0.06 -5.86 11.94
C ALA A 253 0.20 -4.40 12.38
N GLY A 254 1.41 -3.86 12.29
CA GLY A 254 1.63 -2.46 12.56
C GLY A 254 0.72 -1.63 11.66
N PRO A 255 0.45 -0.36 12.01
CA PRO A 255 -0.38 0.51 11.18
C PRO A 255 0.06 0.42 9.70
N ILE A 256 -0.87 0.42 8.75
CA ILE A 256 -0.64 0.22 7.29
C ILE A 256 0.64 0.91 6.77
N ARG A 257 0.95 2.09 7.34
CA ARG A 257 2.20 2.82 7.16
C ARG A 257 3.47 1.99 7.41
N SER A 258 3.61 1.29 8.55
CA SER A 258 4.81 0.50 8.88
C SER A 258 5.02 -0.68 7.93
N VAL A 259 3.93 -1.28 7.43
CA VAL A 259 4.01 -2.36 6.43
C VAL A 259 4.48 -1.81 5.09
N ARG A 260 3.98 -0.65 4.68
CA ARG A 260 4.41 0.09 3.47
C ARG A 260 5.87 0.55 3.55
N GLU A 261 6.36 0.92 4.73
CA GLU A 261 7.75 1.34 4.91
C GLU A 261 8.72 0.15 4.80
N ALA A 262 8.41 -0.97 5.46
CA ALA A 262 9.20 -2.21 5.37
C ALA A 262 9.22 -2.78 3.93
N ALA A 263 8.09 -2.68 3.26
CA ALA A 263 7.89 -3.02 1.86
C ALA A 263 8.80 -2.25 0.90
N LEU A 264 8.83 -0.92 1.01
CA LEU A 264 9.65 -0.06 0.15
C LEU A 264 11.13 -0.28 0.43
N ALA A 265 11.53 -0.51 1.69
CA ALA A 265 12.90 -0.89 2.03
C ALA A 265 13.30 -2.23 1.39
N ALA A 266 12.41 -3.22 1.40
CA ALA A 266 12.64 -4.49 0.73
C ALA A 266 12.75 -4.36 -0.79
N TYR A 267 11.97 -3.46 -1.38
CA TYR A 267 12.00 -3.16 -2.82
C TYR A 267 13.36 -2.60 -3.25
N VAL A 268 13.98 -1.75 -2.43
CA VAL A 268 15.37 -1.27 -2.63
C VAL A 268 16.36 -2.43 -2.57
N THR A 269 16.23 -3.32 -1.59
CA THR A 269 17.11 -4.51 -1.48
C THR A 269 16.96 -5.46 -2.66
N ALA A 270 15.73 -5.67 -3.12
CA ALA A 270 15.42 -6.50 -4.29
C ALA A 270 16.03 -5.91 -5.57
N ALA A 271 15.86 -4.60 -5.78
CA ALA A 271 16.46 -3.90 -6.90
C ALA A 271 17.99 -4.01 -6.89
N GLY A 272 18.61 -3.95 -5.70
CA GLY A 272 20.05 -4.19 -5.56
C GLY A 272 20.50 -5.55 -6.09
N ARG A 273 19.80 -6.63 -5.72
CA ARG A 273 20.13 -8.00 -6.19
C ARG A 273 19.86 -8.19 -7.68
N ILE A 274 18.78 -7.61 -8.20
CA ILE A 274 18.46 -7.65 -9.64
C ILE A 274 19.55 -6.93 -10.45
N ALA A 275 20.08 -5.83 -9.93
CA ALA A 275 21.23 -5.18 -10.55
C ALA A 275 22.49 -6.05 -10.53
N ASP A 276 22.78 -6.73 -9.42
CA ASP A 276 23.92 -7.66 -9.30
C ASP A 276 23.81 -8.85 -10.29
N GLN A 277 22.60 -9.20 -10.71
CA GLN A 277 22.30 -10.21 -11.74
C GLN A 277 22.42 -9.68 -13.18
N GLY A 278 22.91 -8.44 -13.37
CA GLY A 278 23.11 -7.83 -14.69
C GLY A 278 21.86 -7.15 -15.27
N GLN A 279 20.77 -7.01 -14.51
CA GLN A 279 19.54 -6.36 -14.96
C GLN A 279 19.43 -4.91 -14.46
N ALA A 280 20.44 -4.09 -14.76
CA ALA A 280 20.57 -2.73 -14.23
C ALA A 280 19.37 -1.81 -14.57
N GLU A 281 18.88 -1.80 -15.83
CA GLU A 281 17.75 -0.96 -16.23
C GLU A 281 16.47 -1.25 -15.42
N ARG A 282 16.25 -2.53 -15.10
CA ARG A 282 15.09 -2.96 -14.33
C ARG A 282 15.20 -2.54 -12.87
N ALA A 283 16.38 -2.68 -12.28
CA ALA A 283 16.66 -2.20 -10.94
C ALA A 283 16.45 -0.67 -10.84
N VAL A 284 16.89 0.09 -11.86
CA VAL A 284 16.66 1.54 -11.94
C VAL A 284 15.16 1.87 -11.94
N GLY A 285 14.36 1.18 -12.77
CA GLY A 285 12.91 1.37 -12.79
C GLY A 285 12.25 1.10 -11.44
N MET A 286 12.70 0.06 -10.74
CA MET A 286 12.22 -0.26 -9.39
C MET A 286 12.57 0.84 -8.38
N LEU A 287 13.82 1.30 -8.38
CA LEU A 287 14.29 2.31 -7.42
C LEU A 287 13.63 3.68 -7.64
N ARG A 288 13.36 4.07 -8.89
CA ARG A 288 12.58 5.30 -9.19
C ARG A 288 11.17 5.22 -8.61
N LYS A 289 10.51 4.07 -8.76
CA LYS A 289 9.16 3.86 -8.20
C LYS A 289 9.12 3.96 -6.68
N VAL A 290 10.19 3.58 -5.98
CA VAL A 290 10.30 3.80 -4.52
C VAL A 290 10.30 5.29 -4.18
N LEU A 291 10.91 6.12 -5.02
CA LEU A 291 10.99 7.55 -4.80
C LEU A 291 9.68 8.28 -5.12
N ASP A 292 8.93 7.80 -6.12
CA ASP A 292 7.59 8.28 -6.48
C ASP A 292 6.54 7.94 -5.39
N LEU A 293 6.81 6.91 -4.59
CA LEU A 293 5.93 6.50 -3.49
C LEU A 293 6.27 7.26 -2.20
N ASP A 294 5.33 7.27 -1.25
CA ASP A 294 5.49 7.92 0.05
C ASP A 294 6.42 7.08 0.98
N ALA A 295 7.68 6.96 0.58
CA ALA A 295 8.75 6.25 1.28
C ALA A 295 9.35 7.12 2.41
N THR A 296 9.87 6.47 3.46
CA THR A 296 10.58 7.17 4.53
C THR A 296 11.85 7.86 4.00
N ARG A 297 12.35 8.85 4.74
CA ARG A 297 13.67 9.49 4.48
C ARG A 297 14.78 8.45 4.29
N GLN A 298 14.84 7.45 5.17
CA GLN A 298 15.86 6.40 5.14
C GLN A 298 15.74 5.54 3.87
N THR A 299 14.51 5.14 3.52
CA THR A 299 14.25 4.31 2.34
C THR A 299 14.55 5.06 1.04
N ARG A 300 14.19 6.36 0.96
CA ARG A 300 14.54 7.21 -0.19
C ARG A 300 16.06 7.38 -0.32
N ALA A 301 16.76 7.60 0.79
CA ALA A 301 18.22 7.70 0.79
C ALA A 301 18.88 6.41 0.29
N ALA A 302 18.40 5.23 0.74
CA ALA A 302 18.90 3.94 0.28
C ALA A 302 18.62 3.69 -1.21
N ALA A 303 17.42 4.04 -1.68
CA ALA A 303 17.06 3.90 -3.10
C ALA A 303 17.97 4.76 -4.00
N THR A 304 18.20 5.99 -3.57
CA THR A 304 19.02 6.98 -4.29
C THR A 304 20.49 6.58 -4.30
N ALA A 305 21.03 6.09 -3.18
CA ALA A 305 22.39 5.57 -3.12
C ALA A 305 22.58 4.43 -4.15
N LYS A 306 21.62 3.51 -4.22
CA LYS A 306 21.68 2.42 -5.21
C LYS A 306 21.54 2.92 -6.65
N LEU A 307 20.68 3.91 -6.91
CA LEU A 307 20.58 4.53 -8.24
C LEU A 307 21.92 5.15 -8.69
N ARG A 308 22.62 5.84 -7.78
CA ARG A 308 23.96 6.40 -8.06
C ARG A 308 25.00 5.30 -8.33
N GLU A 309 24.99 4.20 -7.57
CA GLU A 309 25.84 3.03 -7.85
C GLU A 309 25.59 2.46 -9.25
N LEU A 310 24.34 2.53 -9.73
CA LEU A 310 23.95 2.09 -11.08
C LEU A 310 24.20 3.14 -12.16
N GLY A 311 24.90 4.24 -11.85
CA GLY A 311 25.21 5.31 -12.78
C GLY A 311 24.04 6.22 -13.11
N VAL A 312 22.94 6.15 -12.34
CA VAL A 312 21.80 7.06 -12.48
C VAL A 312 21.92 8.15 -11.44
N ASP A 313 22.32 9.33 -11.90
CA ASP A 313 22.38 10.50 -11.04
C ASP A 313 20.96 11.02 -10.79
N ILE A 314 20.51 10.88 -9.55
CA ILE A 314 19.19 11.28 -9.10
C ILE A 314 19.36 12.12 -7.85
N ASP A 315 18.70 13.27 -7.86
CA ASP A 315 18.57 14.13 -6.71
C ASP A 315 17.30 13.74 -5.92
N PRO A 316 17.44 13.11 -4.74
CA PRO A 316 16.30 12.63 -3.95
C PRO A 316 15.43 13.75 -3.43
N ALA A 317 16.04 14.91 -3.16
CA ALA A 317 15.31 16.07 -2.69
C ALA A 317 14.50 16.68 -3.84
N ALA A 318 15.07 16.74 -5.04
CA ALA A 318 14.35 17.20 -6.24
C ALA A 318 13.09 16.35 -6.54
N LEU A 319 13.16 15.03 -6.36
CA LEU A 319 12.02 14.13 -6.59
C LEU A 319 10.83 14.38 -5.66
N VAL A 320 11.08 14.90 -4.47
CA VAL A 320 10.02 15.30 -3.54
C VAL A 320 9.70 16.79 -3.62
N GLY A 321 10.12 17.44 -4.71
CA GLY A 321 9.77 18.81 -5.07
C GLY A 321 10.71 19.88 -4.51
N PHE A 322 11.83 19.52 -3.85
CA PHE A 322 12.78 20.53 -3.40
C PHE A 322 13.52 21.18 -4.55
N VAL A 323 13.80 22.46 -4.40
CA VAL A 323 14.69 23.23 -5.26
C VAL A 323 16.11 23.02 -4.73
N THR A 324 16.98 22.36 -5.51
CA THR A 324 18.28 21.88 -5.02
C THR A 324 19.48 22.54 -5.69
N HIS A 325 19.28 23.14 -6.87
CA HIS A 325 20.30 23.91 -7.57
C HIS A 325 20.03 25.41 -7.42
N TRP A 326 21.04 26.14 -6.96
CA TRP A 326 20.94 27.55 -6.66
C TRP A 326 22.11 28.31 -7.28
N TRP A 327 21.86 29.52 -7.74
CA TRP A 327 22.87 30.56 -7.82
C TRP A 327 22.84 31.35 -6.53
N VAL A 328 23.98 31.48 -5.86
CA VAL A 328 24.08 32.17 -4.57
C VAL A 328 24.99 33.37 -4.73
N ILE A 329 24.57 34.53 -4.22
CA ILE A 329 25.42 35.72 -4.11
C ILE A 329 25.29 36.33 -2.72
N GLY A 330 26.44 36.64 -2.14
CA GLY A 330 26.57 37.13 -0.77
C GLY A 330 27.99 36.87 -0.25
N PRO A 331 28.28 37.27 0.99
CA PRO A 331 27.37 37.97 1.89
C PRO A 331 27.36 39.48 1.65
N PHE A 332 26.19 40.09 1.78
CA PHE A 332 25.98 41.53 1.91
C PHE A 332 25.92 41.94 3.39
N PRO A 333 26.34 43.15 3.76
CA PRO A 333 26.43 43.55 5.16
C PRO A 333 25.06 43.82 5.82
N GLY A 334 24.86 43.33 7.04
CA GLY A 334 23.60 43.47 7.77
C GLY A 334 22.59 42.39 7.42
N HIS A 335 21.78 42.02 8.41
CA HIS A 335 20.72 41.01 8.29
C HIS A 335 19.30 41.60 8.26
N ASP A 336 19.14 42.93 8.25
CA ASP A 336 17.83 43.58 8.14
C ASP A 336 17.16 43.24 6.80
N ILE A 337 16.04 42.52 6.87
CA ILE A 337 15.29 42.07 5.68
C ILE A 337 14.77 43.25 4.85
N ALA A 338 14.57 44.43 5.45
CA ALA A 338 14.10 45.63 4.75
C ALA A 338 15.21 46.32 3.95
N ARG A 339 16.48 46.04 4.25
CA ARG A 339 17.61 46.67 3.56
C ARG A 339 17.76 46.13 2.14
N GLU A 340 17.53 46.98 1.15
CA GLU A 340 17.55 46.56 -0.25
C GLU A 340 18.97 46.35 -0.82
N TYR A 341 19.14 45.26 -1.59
CA TYR A 341 20.34 45.01 -2.39
C TYR A 341 20.01 44.87 -3.89
N PRO A 342 21.01 45.01 -4.78
CA PRO A 342 20.78 44.96 -6.22
C PRO A 342 19.98 43.75 -6.75
N PRO A 343 20.14 42.50 -6.25
CA PRO A 343 19.35 41.35 -6.71
C PRO A 343 17.83 41.54 -6.60
N GLU A 344 17.35 42.36 -5.66
CA GLU A 344 15.91 42.64 -5.48
C GLU A 344 15.29 43.42 -6.66
N ARG A 345 16.12 44.10 -7.47
CA ARG A 345 15.68 44.91 -8.62
C ARG A 345 15.72 44.15 -9.95
N GLY A 346 16.26 42.93 -9.94
CA GLY A 346 16.44 42.10 -11.11
C GLY A 346 17.66 41.21 -10.97
N VAL A 347 17.53 39.96 -11.41
CA VAL A 347 18.62 38.97 -11.36
C VAL A 347 19.37 38.97 -12.68
N ASP A 348 20.63 39.40 -12.64
CA ASP A 348 21.62 39.22 -13.70
C ASP A 348 22.73 38.31 -13.17
N LEU A 349 22.76 37.06 -13.65
CA LEU A 349 23.71 36.04 -13.22
C LEU A 349 25.16 36.34 -13.65
N ALA A 350 25.36 37.26 -14.61
CA ALA A 350 26.68 37.69 -15.06
C ALA A 350 27.21 38.92 -14.29
N ALA A 351 26.35 39.59 -13.50
CA ALA A 351 26.72 40.79 -12.79
C ALA A 351 27.70 40.53 -11.64
N GLU A 352 28.60 41.48 -11.44
CA GLU A 352 29.45 41.57 -10.26
C GLU A 352 28.96 42.73 -9.38
N ILE A 353 28.69 42.46 -8.11
CA ILE A 353 28.12 43.43 -7.17
C ILE A 353 29.07 43.57 -5.98
N ASN A 354 29.72 44.73 -5.86
CA ASN A 354 30.71 45.01 -4.80
C ASN A 354 31.80 43.93 -4.69
N GLY A 355 32.27 43.39 -5.83
CA GLY A 355 33.27 42.31 -5.86
C GLY A 355 32.70 40.91 -5.68
N LEU A 356 31.40 40.76 -5.43
CA LEU A 356 30.71 39.48 -5.30
C LEU A 356 30.15 39.03 -6.65
N LYS A 357 30.19 37.72 -6.90
CA LYS A 357 29.61 37.07 -8.08
C LYS A 357 28.65 35.98 -7.66
N TRP A 358 27.71 35.68 -8.54
CA TRP A 358 26.88 34.50 -8.39
C TRP A 358 27.73 33.23 -8.48
N VAL A 359 27.60 32.35 -7.50
CA VAL A 359 28.25 31.05 -7.43
C VAL A 359 27.18 29.97 -7.50
N LYS A 360 27.39 28.97 -8.35
CA LYS A 360 26.50 27.80 -8.39
C LYS A 360 26.68 26.95 -7.14
N HIS A 361 25.58 26.52 -6.56
CA HIS A 361 25.53 25.63 -5.43
C HIS A 361 24.48 24.53 -5.68
N HIS A 362 24.87 23.28 -5.47
CA HIS A 362 23.96 22.14 -5.42
C HIS A 362 23.96 21.61 -3.99
N THR A 363 22.79 21.48 -3.38
CA THR A 363 22.71 20.84 -2.06
C THR A 363 22.56 19.32 -2.21
N PRO A 364 23.47 18.52 -1.60
CA PRO A 364 23.33 17.07 -1.57
C PRO A 364 22.39 16.59 -0.45
N ASP A 365 21.83 17.50 0.36
CA ASP A 365 20.97 17.15 1.48
C ASP A 365 19.62 16.60 0.99
N VAL A 366 19.21 15.46 1.56
CA VAL A 366 17.97 14.75 1.16
C VAL A 366 16.69 15.50 1.53
N SER A 367 16.79 16.60 2.27
CA SER A 367 15.70 17.53 2.57
C SER A 367 15.88 18.91 1.95
N GLY A 368 16.75 19.02 0.93
CA GLY A 368 16.93 20.27 0.19
C GLY A 368 17.44 21.43 1.04
N LEU A 369 18.04 21.15 2.21
CA LEU A 369 18.61 22.17 3.08
C LEU A 369 19.89 22.72 2.44
N VAL A 370 19.97 24.03 2.30
CA VAL A 370 21.19 24.74 1.90
C VAL A 370 21.81 25.33 3.16
N ASP A 371 22.97 24.82 3.57
CA ASP A 371 23.77 25.35 4.68
C ASP A 371 24.74 26.41 4.13
N LEU A 372 24.38 27.69 4.29
CA LEU A 372 25.16 28.82 3.81
C LEU A 372 26.44 29.03 4.63
N ASN A 373 26.48 28.64 5.92
CA ASN A 373 27.71 28.76 6.74
C ASN A 373 28.86 27.94 6.12
N SER A 374 28.53 26.84 5.46
CA SER A 374 29.53 25.92 4.89
C SER A 374 30.32 26.49 3.71
N PHE A 375 29.83 27.55 3.04
CA PHE A 375 30.48 28.11 1.84
C PHE A 375 30.39 29.63 1.65
N VAL A 376 29.61 30.35 2.46
CA VAL A 376 29.50 31.82 2.43
C VAL A 376 30.16 32.40 3.68
N GLN A 377 31.06 33.36 3.49
CA GLN A 377 31.80 34.01 4.58
C GLN A 377 31.99 35.51 4.29
N PRO A 378 31.94 36.40 5.31
CA PRO A 378 31.55 36.14 6.71
C PRO A 378 30.09 35.73 6.88
N ASP A 379 29.75 35.14 8.04
CA ASP A 379 28.47 34.51 8.34
C ASP A 379 27.78 35.08 9.59
N ARG A 380 28.00 36.37 9.88
CA ARG A 380 27.34 37.05 10.99
C ARG A 380 27.00 38.47 10.63
N ASP A 381 25.77 38.88 10.95
CA ASP A 381 25.20 40.18 10.58
C ASP A 381 25.34 40.41 9.07
N VAL A 382 24.81 39.46 8.30
CA VAL A 382 24.94 39.40 6.84
C VAL A 382 23.65 38.94 6.17
N THR A 383 23.57 39.12 4.86
CA THR A 383 22.48 38.63 4.01
C THR A 383 23.03 37.98 2.74
N ALA A 384 22.38 36.93 2.25
CA ALA A 384 22.67 36.30 0.97
C ALA A 384 21.39 36.19 0.15
N TYR A 385 21.57 36.05 -1.16
CA TYR A 385 20.50 35.79 -2.11
C TYR A 385 20.75 34.47 -2.80
N LEU A 386 19.70 33.66 -2.91
CA LEU A 386 19.65 32.43 -3.66
C LEU A 386 18.65 32.58 -4.79
N TYR A 387 19.04 32.21 -6.00
CA TYR A 387 18.19 32.25 -7.17
C TYR A 387 18.09 30.88 -7.82
N ALA A 388 16.89 30.52 -8.27
CA ALA A 388 16.63 29.31 -9.04
C ALA A 388 15.68 29.60 -10.19
N GLU A 389 15.85 28.87 -11.30
CA GLU A 389 14.89 28.87 -12.41
C GLU A 389 14.25 27.49 -12.52
N VAL A 390 12.92 27.46 -12.49
CA VAL A 390 12.11 26.24 -12.68
C VAL A 390 11.25 26.38 -13.92
N THR A 391 11.13 25.33 -14.71
CA THR A 391 10.31 25.28 -15.92
C THR A 391 9.18 24.29 -15.75
N VAL A 392 7.95 24.72 -16.04
CA VAL A 392 6.74 23.90 -15.98
C VAL A 392 6.02 23.88 -17.33
N ASP A 393 5.24 22.83 -17.58
CA ASP A 393 4.57 22.57 -18.86
C ASP A 393 3.33 23.44 -19.10
N ARG A 394 2.66 23.86 -18.02
CA ARG A 394 1.46 24.70 -18.02
C ARG A 394 1.42 25.58 -16.77
N ASP A 395 0.41 26.44 -16.69
CA ASP A 395 0.16 27.20 -15.47
C ASP A 395 -0.24 26.26 -14.33
N HIS A 396 0.42 26.38 -13.18
CA HIS A 396 0.15 25.57 -11.98
C HIS A 396 -0.10 26.46 -10.76
N ALA A 397 -1.24 26.24 -10.10
CA ALA A 397 -1.42 26.71 -8.73
C ALA A 397 -0.60 25.80 -7.82
N VAL A 398 0.27 26.38 -6.98
CA VAL A 398 1.24 25.64 -6.19
C VAL A 398 1.30 26.14 -4.75
N LEU A 399 1.85 25.31 -3.89
CA LEU A 399 2.30 25.68 -2.56
C LEU A 399 3.83 25.72 -2.56
N LEU A 400 4.39 26.87 -2.20
CA LEU A 400 5.81 26.97 -1.85
C LEU A 400 5.95 26.71 -0.36
N LYS A 401 6.56 25.59 -0.03
CA LYS A 401 6.88 25.21 1.34
C LYS A 401 8.33 25.60 1.63
N THR A 402 8.53 26.51 2.58
CA THR A 402 9.84 27.14 2.82
C THR A 402 10.17 27.16 4.30
N GLY A 403 11.46 27.25 4.60
CA GLY A 403 11.98 27.45 5.94
C GLY A 403 13.35 28.11 5.88
N SER A 404 13.64 28.94 6.88
CA SER A 404 14.89 29.70 6.99
C SER A 404 15.42 29.75 8.42
N ASP A 405 16.72 30.00 8.52
CA ASP A 405 17.45 30.49 9.69
C ASP A 405 18.34 31.63 9.17
N ASP A 406 18.11 32.91 9.45
CA ASP A 406 17.08 33.53 10.29
C ASP A 406 15.85 33.95 9.47
N ASN A 407 15.84 35.20 8.98
CA ASN A 407 14.75 35.83 8.26
C ASN A 407 14.76 35.47 6.76
N GLU A 408 13.61 35.58 6.09
CA GLU A 408 13.49 35.27 4.67
C GLU A 408 12.56 36.21 3.91
N LYS A 409 12.85 36.45 2.63
CA LYS A 409 11.96 37.13 1.69
C LYS A 409 12.04 36.46 0.34
N ILE A 410 10.89 36.21 -0.28
CA ILE A 410 10.81 35.42 -1.51
C ILE A 410 10.11 36.22 -2.59
N TRP A 411 10.70 36.19 -3.77
CA TRP A 411 10.11 36.69 -5.01
C TRP A 411 9.87 35.54 -5.97
N LEU A 412 8.75 35.61 -6.66
CA LEU A 412 8.44 34.80 -7.83
C LEU A 412 8.26 35.73 -9.02
N ASN A 413 9.04 35.51 -10.08
CA ASN A 413 9.01 36.31 -11.31
C ASN A 413 9.14 37.83 -11.03
N GLY A 414 9.98 38.20 -10.06
CA GLY A 414 10.23 39.59 -9.67
C GLY A 414 9.18 40.20 -8.74
N GLN A 415 8.13 39.47 -8.36
CA GLN A 415 7.11 39.94 -7.40
C GLN A 415 7.34 39.31 -6.03
N VAL A 416 7.33 40.13 -4.97
CA VAL A 416 7.38 39.62 -3.59
C VAL A 416 6.11 38.82 -3.31
N ILE A 417 6.27 37.57 -2.88
CA ILE A 417 5.16 36.69 -2.51
C ILE A 417 5.19 36.31 -1.03
N TYR A 418 6.33 36.48 -0.35
CA TYR A 418 6.48 36.14 1.06
C TYR A 418 7.57 36.96 1.74
N THR A 419 7.36 37.26 3.02
CA THR A 419 8.38 37.89 3.89
C THR A 419 8.17 37.43 5.32
N TYR A 420 9.23 36.94 5.94
CA TYR A 420 9.34 36.67 7.37
C TYR A 420 10.50 37.52 7.93
N PRO A 421 10.21 38.55 8.76
CA PRO A 421 11.22 39.52 9.16
C PRO A 421 11.98 39.17 10.44
N ASP A 422 11.49 38.20 11.22
CA ASP A 422 12.03 37.86 12.53
C ASP A 422 13.13 36.78 12.45
N ASN A 423 13.85 36.58 13.55
CA ASN A 423 14.88 35.55 13.68
C ASN A 423 14.27 34.25 14.22
N ARG A 424 14.72 33.11 13.68
CA ARG A 424 14.27 31.77 14.06
C ARG A 424 15.29 30.73 13.64
N SER A 425 15.27 29.57 14.28
CA SER A 425 16.00 28.41 13.78
C SER A 425 15.25 27.73 12.64
N ILE A 426 16.00 27.00 11.80
CA ILE A 426 15.43 26.30 10.64
C ILE A 426 14.40 25.23 11.05
N THR A 427 13.24 25.27 10.40
CA THR A 427 12.28 24.17 10.35
C THR A 427 11.90 23.92 8.89
N ILE A 428 12.00 22.67 8.43
CA ILE A 428 11.65 22.31 7.05
C ILE A 428 10.15 22.47 6.85
N ASP A 429 9.76 23.10 5.74
CA ASP A 429 8.36 23.36 5.37
C ASP A 429 7.57 24.17 6.43
N ASP A 430 8.26 24.99 7.25
CA ASP A 430 7.65 25.78 8.33
C ASP A 430 6.57 26.74 7.82
N ASN A 431 6.81 27.31 6.64
CA ASN A 431 5.89 28.20 5.95
C ASN A 431 5.30 27.54 4.72
N THR A 432 4.04 27.86 4.43
CA THR A 432 3.36 27.47 3.19
C THR A 432 2.77 28.70 2.52
N VAL A 433 3.20 28.99 1.30
CA VAL A 433 2.82 30.18 0.52
C VAL A 433 2.09 29.75 -0.73
N ASN A 434 0.86 30.22 -0.93
CA ASN A 434 0.14 30.02 -2.18
C ASN A 434 0.82 30.84 -3.29
N ALA A 435 1.15 30.20 -4.40
CA ALA A 435 1.76 30.87 -5.55
C ALA A 435 1.20 30.33 -6.87
N GLN A 436 1.48 31.05 -7.95
CA GLN A 436 1.09 30.68 -9.31
C GLN A 436 2.33 30.63 -10.18
N LEU A 437 2.69 29.43 -10.65
CA LEU A 437 3.68 29.28 -11.72
C LEU A 437 2.98 29.45 -13.06
N VAL A 438 3.66 30.10 -14.00
CA VAL A 438 3.22 30.23 -15.40
C VAL A 438 3.91 29.20 -16.27
N ALA A 439 3.26 28.78 -17.36
CA ALA A 439 3.84 27.89 -18.35
C ALA A 439 5.20 28.42 -18.84
N GLY A 440 6.18 27.53 -18.90
CA GLY A 440 7.57 27.89 -19.17
C GLY A 440 8.34 28.25 -17.91
N ARG A 441 9.26 29.21 -18.04
CA ARG A 441 10.28 29.53 -17.04
C ARG A 441 9.74 30.43 -15.94
N ASN A 442 10.03 30.10 -14.69
CA ASN A 442 9.73 30.88 -13.51
C ASN A 442 11.02 31.10 -12.70
N GLY A 443 11.31 32.35 -12.36
CA GLY A 443 12.45 32.73 -11.53
C GLY A 443 12.04 32.87 -10.06
N ILE A 444 12.75 32.19 -9.17
CA ILE A 444 12.54 32.26 -7.72
C ILE A 444 13.78 32.88 -7.11
N LEU A 445 13.61 34.02 -6.43
CA LEU A 445 14.67 34.66 -5.66
C LEU A 445 14.32 34.55 -4.17
N VAL A 446 15.29 34.13 -3.37
CA VAL A 446 15.17 34.05 -1.91
C VAL A 446 16.28 34.91 -1.30
N LYS A 447 15.90 35.82 -0.42
CA LYS A 447 16.81 36.57 0.44
C LYS A 447 16.78 35.94 1.81
N VAL A 448 17.95 35.71 2.40
CA VAL A 448 18.08 35.15 3.76
C VAL A 448 19.09 35.99 4.53
N GLY A 449 18.65 36.62 5.61
CA GLY A 449 19.50 37.29 6.58
C GLY A 449 19.98 36.33 7.66
N ASN A 450 21.09 36.68 8.31
CA ASN A 450 21.69 35.90 9.38
C ASN A 450 22.34 36.81 10.43
N ASP A 451 21.86 36.75 11.66
CA ASP A 451 22.38 37.47 12.82
C ASP A 451 23.56 36.71 13.48
N GLY A 452 23.69 35.41 13.20
CA GLY A 452 24.82 34.54 13.54
C GLY A 452 24.42 33.09 13.82
N LEU A 453 25.41 32.23 14.11
CA LEU A 453 25.23 30.79 14.35
C LEU A 453 24.79 30.02 13.08
N GLY A 454 23.52 29.67 12.98
CA GLY A 454 22.98 28.88 11.88
C GLY A 454 22.52 29.76 10.73
N TRP A 455 22.78 29.32 9.49
CA TRP A 455 22.35 30.03 8.29
C TRP A 455 21.89 29.03 7.24
N LEU A 456 20.60 28.71 7.29
CA LEU A 456 20.01 27.64 6.49
C LEU A 456 18.75 28.09 5.77
N VAL A 457 18.49 27.47 4.62
CA VAL A 457 17.25 27.69 3.88
C VAL A 457 16.85 26.43 3.11
N CYS A 458 15.54 26.21 2.94
CA CYS A 458 15.00 25.20 2.04
C CYS A 458 13.74 25.72 1.35
N LEU A 459 13.48 25.24 0.14
CA LEU A 459 12.26 25.55 -0.60
C LEU A 459 11.79 24.32 -1.38
N ARG A 460 10.54 23.92 -1.17
CA ARG A 460 9.85 22.84 -1.87
C ARG A 460 8.62 23.36 -2.59
N ILE A 461 8.39 22.86 -3.80
CA ILE A 461 7.23 23.17 -4.62
C ILE A 461 6.31 21.96 -4.65
N THR A 462 5.06 22.14 -4.21
CA THR A 462 4.03 21.10 -4.28
C THR A 462 2.79 21.61 -5.00
N ASP A 463 1.95 20.69 -5.47
CA ASP A 463 0.58 21.00 -5.86
C ASP A 463 -0.27 21.37 -4.61
N PRO A 464 -1.53 21.84 -4.77
CA PRO A 464 -2.41 22.19 -3.66
C PRO A 464 -2.80 21.00 -2.78
N ASP A 465 -2.68 19.76 -3.28
CA ASP A 465 -2.91 18.53 -2.51
C ASP A 465 -1.65 18.10 -1.71
N GLY A 466 -0.55 18.84 -1.83
CA GLY A 466 0.72 18.58 -1.14
C GLY A 466 1.62 17.56 -1.83
N ARG A 467 1.34 17.17 -3.08
CA ARG A 467 2.20 16.28 -3.86
C ARG A 467 3.34 17.05 -4.52
N PRO A 468 4.55 16.46 -4.68
CA PRO A 468 5.63 17.10 -5.42
C PRO A 468 5.18 17.57 -6.80
N LEU A 469 5.51 18.81 -7.16
CA LEU A 469 5.28 19.29 -8.52
C LEU A 469 6.39 18.75 -9.43
N ASP A 470 6.02 18.29 -10.63
CA ASP A 470 6.99 17.98 -11.69
C ASP A 470 7.46 19.27 -12.37
N PHE A 471 8.74 19.60 -12.22
CA PHE A 471 9.37 20.76 -12.84
C PHE A 471 10.81 20.47 -13.25
N ILE A 472 11.29 21.16 -14.28
CA ILE A 472 12.69 21.08 -14.71
C ILE A 472 13.44 22.26 -14.11
N GLN A 473 14.46 21.98 -13.30
CA GLN A 473 15.33 23.01 -12.75
C GLN A 473 16.50 23.30 -13.70
N ARG A 474 16.81 24.58 -13.91
CA ARG A 474 18.04 24.97 -14.62
C ARG A 474 19.25 24.71 -13.75
N THR A 475 20.28 24.07 -14.31
CA THR A 475 21.52 23.72 -13.60
C THR A 475 22.75 24.44 -14.14
N ASP A 476 22.65 25.11 -15.30
CA ASP A 476 23.77 25.70 -16.04
C ASP A 476 23.69 27.21 -16.36
#